data_AF-A0A6A3AQ13-F1
#
_entry.id   AF-A0A6A3AQ13-F1
#
_cell.length_a   1.000
_cell.length_b   1.000
_cell.length_c   1.000
_cell.angle_alpha   90.00
_cell.angle_beta   90.00
_cell.angle_gamma   90.00
#
_symmetry.space_group_name_H-M   'P 1'
#
loop_
_entity.id
_entity.type
_entity.pdbx_description
1 polymer ?
#
loop_
_entity_poly.entity_id
_entity_poly.type
_entity_poly.pdbx_seq_one_letter_code
_entity_poly.pdbx_strand_id
1 'polypeptide(L)'
;MDRHSGTGVAENFDSGLMGTMNGDGYESSDSFEVPPPDNGGPSEKMNNKFRRHSPHQIQVLESFFKDCPHPDERQKRELSMRLGIEKKKIKFWFQNRRTQMKAQLERNENEFLKQENDKLRVENDFLKQALDSPTCNNCGGPAVPLSSSHNPTPNPNALAAMDELIKMAHMGHPLWIKGLHDGPETLNLAEYERSFPSCIGIKPSGYTVEATRETACVPLRGLALVETLMDANRWADMFPCLIAGAATVDVLSSGTGGTRDNALQVMVAEFQVLSPFVPVRRVRFVRFCKHLSDGVWAVVDVSIDPSNAANPPMFANCRRLPSGCIIQDTDNKYTKVTWVEHSEYDESTVHHLLHPLHGSGFGFGAHRWISTLQRQCRRFALILSPSINGEGNAAGRKNVLKLARRMTYNFLDCICALSERKGLDVGYVCNAGEDVRVMVRKDAKYPAETHALSSSTSVWMPISQQRLFDYLVDVGMRCHRDLLSKERSTPAMINVAKGPGQGDRVTLFSSGLATNGSLILQETWSDASGALIVCALFGGTSASVVMNGGDTSQLEMFPMGFTILPGDERRSSSDGSTSSRCLLTTASEILVDGKITAETVEWNCKVLSHQVQTIKAALSIP
;
A
#
# COMPACT_ATOMS: atom_id res chain seq x y z
N MET A 1 -45.17 -36.89 -24.99
CA MET A 1 -45.95 -36.56 -26.20
C MET A 1 -46.01 -35.05 -26.26
N ASP A 2 -45.51 -34.31 -27.24
CA ASP A 2 -44.67 -34.51 -28.43
C ASP A 2 -44.15 -33.09 -28.75
N ARG A 3 -42.83 -32.86 -28.83
CA ARG A 3 -42.05 -32.76 -30.07
C ARG A 3 -42.69 -31.91 -31.17
N HIS A 4 -42.00 -30.82 -31.55
CA HIS A 4 -41.47 -30.50 -32.89
C HIS A 4 -40.61 -29.21 -32.75
N SER A 5 -39.27 -29.30 -32.84
CA SER A 5 -38.43 -28.92 -34.01
C SER A 5 -38.52 -27.43 -34.37
N GLY A 6 -37.47 -26.60 -34.41
CA GLY A 6 -36.03 -26.82 -34.50
C GLY A 6 -35.51 -25.84 -35.54
N THR A 7 -34.61 -24.94 -35.16
CA THR A 7 -33.69 -24.22 -36.07
C THR A 7 -32.59 -23.59 -35.23
N GLY A 8 -31.37 -24.08 -35.41
CA GLY A 8 -30.17 -23.41 -34.90
C GLY A 8 -29.81 -22.23 -35.78
N VAL A 9 -29.34 -21.16 -35.15
CA VAL A 9 -28.55 -20.11 -35.80
C VAL A 9 -27.43 -19.76 -34.83
N ALA A 10 -26.20 -20.06 -35.26
CA ALA A 10 -24.99 -19.58 -34.63
C ALA A 10 -24.88 -18.08 -34.91
N GLU A 11 -24.94 -17.26 -33.87
CA GLU A 11 -24.61 -15.84 -33.99
C GLU A 11 -23.13 -15.65 -33.65
N ASN A 12 -22.33 -15.63 -34.73
CA ASN A 12 -21.03 -14.99 -34.75
C ASN A 12 -21.22 -13.51 -34.41
N PHE A 13 -20.78 -13.06 -33.22
CA PHE A 13 -20.64 -11.64 -32.95
C PHE A 13 -19.29 -11.15 -33.46
N ASP A 14 -19.39 -10.57 -34.67
CA ASP A 14 -18.41 -9.82 -35.42
C ASP A 14 -17.92 -8.61 -34.60
N SER A 15 -16.62 -8.57 -34.29
CA SER A 15 -15.96 -7.45 -33.61
C SER A 15 -15.65 -6.34 -34.62
N GLY A 16 -16.68 -5.77 -35.21
CA GLY A 16 -16.61 -4.76 -36.27
C GLY A 16 -17.55 -3.59 -36.01
N LEU A 17 -17.37 -2.83 -34.93
CA LEU A 17 -17.99 -1.52 -34.76
C LEU A 17 -17.31 -0.70 -33.65
N MET A 18 -16.27 0.05 -33.99
CA MET A 18 -16.00 1.31 -33.30
C MET A 18 -15.64 2.37 -34.34
N GLY A 19 -16.69 3.14 -34.69
CA GLY A 19 -16.61 4.25 -35.60
C GLY A 19 -15.68 5.33 -35.07
N THR A 20 -14.93 5.89 -36.01
CA THR A 20 -14.32 7.21 -35.95
C THR A 20 -15.30 8.24 -35.41
N MET A 21 -15.04 8.77 -34.21
CA MET A 21 -15.54 10.08 -33.81
C MET A 21 -14.39 10.95 -33.30
N ASN A 22 -14.19 11.98 -34.10
CA ASN A 22 -13.34 13.14 -33.98
C ASN A 22 -13.30 13.74 -32.56
N GLY A 23 -12.13 14.30 -32.26
CA GLY A 23 -11.95 15.18 -31.12
C GLY A 23 -12.52 16.56 -31.38
N ASP A 24 -13.28 17.03 -30.41
CA ASP A 24 -13.53 18.45 -30.12
C ASP A 24 -12.86 18.70 -28.76
N GLY A 25 -12.12 19.77 -28.49
CA GLY A 25 -12.25 21.13 -28.99
C GLY A 25 -12.32 22.02 -27.76
N TYR A 26 -11.20 22.62 -27.34
CA TYR A 26 -11.20 23.72 -26.38
C TYR A 26 -10.99 25.01 -27.17
N GLU A 27 -12.03 25.84 -27.15
CA GLU A 27 -12.13 27.13 -27.80
C GLU A 27 -11.05 28.11 -27.30
N SER A 28 -10.49 28.87 -28.24
CA SER A 28 -10.06 30.24 -28.01
C SER A 28 -10.48 31.02 -29.25
N SER A 29 -11.71 31.52 -29.24
CA SER A 29 -12.22 32.49 -30.20
C SER A 29 -11.69 33.87 -29.83
N ASP A 30 -10.88 34.46 -30.70
CA ASP A 30 -10.87 35.90 -30.92
C ASP A 30 -10.93 36.10 -32.42
N SER A 31 -12.04 36.68 -32.86
CA SER A 31 -12.51 36.79 -34.23
C SER A 31 -11.72 37.81 -35.03
N PHE A 32 -11.40 37.51 -36.29
CA PHE A 32 -11.25 38.53 -37.33
C PHE A 32 -11.82 38.04 -38.66
N GLU A 33 -12.86 38.75 -39.11
CA GLU A 33 -13.46 38.66 -40.44
C GLU A 33 -12.46 39.06 -41.53
N VAL A 34 -12.57 38.43 -42.70
CA VAL A 34 -11.81 38.75 -43.92
C VAL A 34 -12.71 39.56 -44.87
N PRO A 35 -12.30 40.76 -45.34
CA PRO A 35 -12.99 41.44 -46.44
C PRO A 35 -12.49 40.96 -47.82
N PRO A 36 -13.29 41.09 -48.90
CA PRO A 36 -12.99 40.54 -50.22
C PRO A 36 -12.02 41.45 -51.02
N PRO A 37 -11.48 40.94 -52.14
CA PRO A 37 -10.25 41.46 -52.73
C PRO A 37 -10.51 42.61 -53.70
N ASP A 38 -9.57 43.55 -53.80
CA ASP A 38 -9.52 44.48 -54.93
C ASP A 38 -8.10 44.64 -55.50
N ASN A 39 -8.08 44.85 -56.82
CA ASN A 39 -7.00 44.71 -57.78
C ASN A 39 -5.96 45.85 -57.76
N GLY A 40 -4.70 45.49 -58.04
CA GLY A 40 -3.82 46.24 -58.96
C GLY A 40 -2.91 47.33 -58.38
N GLY A 41 -1.59 47.14 -58.57
CA GLY A 41 -0.59 48.23 -58.60
C GLY A 41 0.61 48.07 -57.64
N PRO A 42 1.86 48.33 -58.08
CA PRO A 42 3.05 47.75 -57.45
C PRO A 42 3.68 48.68 -56.40
N SER A 43 3.97 48.15 -55.22
CA SER A 43 4.99 48.74 -54.34
C SER A 43 5.70 47.66 -53.54
N GLU A 44 7.01 47.56 -53.75
CA GLU A 44 7.97 46.80 -52.98
C GLU A 44 7.76 47.00 -51.47
N LYS A 45 7.52 45.93 -50.71
CA LYS A 45 8.18 45.62 -49.41
C LYS A 45 7.57 44.41 -48.69
N MET A 46 8.46 43.71 -47.99
CA MET A 46 8.26 42.68 -46.94
C MET A 46 8.04 41.23 -47.36
N ASN A 47 9.08 40.66 -47.97
CA ASN A 47 9.33 39.22 -47.93
C ASN A 47 10.00 38.83 -46.60
N ASN A 48 9.25 38.85 -45.47
CA ASN A 48 9.74 38.34 -44.18
C ASN A 48 9.08 37.00 -43.82
N LYS A 49 9.13 36.06 -44.78
CA LYS A 49 8.82 34.64 -44.55
C LYS A 49 9.82 34.08 -43.55
N PHE A 50 9.32 33.41 -42.50
CA PHE A 50 10.07 32.69 -41.47
C PHE A 50 11.40 32.11 -41.96
N ARG A 51 12.53 32.82 -41.72
CA ARG A 51 13.86 32.27 -41.96
C ARG A 51 14.07 31.05 -41.06
N ARG A 52 14.31 29.88 -41.67
CA ARG A 52 14.72 28.66 -40.97
C ARG A 52 16.07 28.88 -40.28
N HIS A 53 16.28 28.22 -39.15
CA HIS A 53 17.57 28.23 -38.46
C HIS A 53 18.66 27.62 -39.34
N SER A 54 19.86 28.20 -39.30
CA SER A 54 21.01 27.62 -40.00
C SER A 54 21.45 26.30 -39.35
N PRO A 55 22.17 25.41 -40.06
CA PRO A 55 22.69 24.18 -39.47
C PRO A 55 23.55 24.44 -38.22
N HIS A 56 24.37 25.48 -38.23
CA HIS A 56 25.17 25.90 -37.07
C HIS A 56 24.29 26.32 -35.88
N GLN A 57 23.22 27.08 -36.14
CA GLN A 57 22.27 27.47 -35.11
C GLN A 57 21.55 26.25 -34.51
N ILE A 58 21.13 25.29 -35.34
CA ILE A 58 20.51 24.04 -34.87
C ILE A 58 21.49 23.24 -34.04
N GLN A 59 22.74 23.08 -34.48
CA GLN A 59 23.76 22.31 -33.76
C GLN A 59 24.03 22.87 -32.35
N VAL A 60 24.13 24.20 -32.21
CA VAL A 60 24.34 24.83 -30.90
C VAL A 60 23.10 24.68 -30.02
N LEU A 61 21.90 24.83 -30.58
CA LEU A 61 20.65 24.62 -29.85
C LEU A 61 20.47 23.16 -29.41
N GLU A 62 20.81 22.18 -30.26
CA GLU A 62 20.77 20.76 -29.96
C GLU A 62 21.82 20.35 -28.92
N SER A 63 23.03 20.88 -29.01
CA SER A 63 24.08 20.68 -28.01
C SER A 63 23.63 21.22 -26.66
N PHE A 64 23.11 22.45 -26.62
CA PHE A 64 22.61 23.06 -25.38
C PHE A 64 21.40 22.30 -24.82
N PHE A 65 20.52 21.77 -25.68
CA PHE A 65 19.36 20.99 -25.26
C PHE A 65 19.74 19.71 -24.54
N LYS A 66 20.85 19.06 -24.90
CA LYS A 66 21.34 17.85 -24.20
C LYS A 66 21.69 18.16 -22.75
N ASP A 67 22.25 19.32 -22.49
CA ASP A 67 22.70 19.72 -21.15
C ASP A 67 21.58 20.42 -20.35
N CYS A 68 20.72 21.18 -21.02
CA CYS A 68 19.63 21.93 -20.39
C CYS A 68 18.38 22.03 -21.30
N PRO A 69 17.42 21.09 -21.17
CA PRO A 69 16.18 21.08 -21.95
C PRO A 69 15.19 22.22 -21.62
N HIS A 70 15.37 22.88 -20.47
CA HIS A 70 14.51 23.94 -19.95
C HIS A 70 15.34 25.20 -19.62
N PRO A 71 15.85 25.92 -20.63
CA PRO A 71 16.65 27.12 -20.39
C PRO A 71 15.85 28.21 -19.68
N ASP A 72 16.48 28.90 -18.73
CA ASP A 72 15.95 30.08 -18.06
C ASP A 72 16.03 31.35 -18.93
N GLU A 73 15.55 32.50 -18.43
CA GLU A 73 15.57 33.76 -19.19
C GLU A 73 16.97 34.34 -19.41
N ARG A 74 17.94 34.00 -18.58
CA ARG A 74 19.34 34.42 -18.73
C ARG A 74 20.01 33.61 -19.84
N GLN A 75 19.83 32.29 -19.82
CA GLN A 75 20.35 31.36 -20.81
C GLN A 75 19.72 31.60 -22.20
N LYS A 76 18.41 31.87 -22.28
CA LYS A 76 17.77 32.28 -23.55
C LYS A 76 18.35 33.58 -24.10
N ARG A 77 18.71 34.53 -23.23
CA ARG A 77 19.34 35.80 -23.63
C ARG A 77 20.75 35.59 -24.14
N GLU A 78 21.53 34.75 -23.49
CA GLU A 78 22.87 34.38 -23.93
C GLU A 78 22.84 33.67 -25.29
N LEU A 79 21.97 32.67 -25.45
CA LEU A 79 21.77 31.97 -26.73
C LEU A 79 21.30 32.94 -27.83
N SER A 80 20.45 33.90 -27.48
CA SER A 80 19.97 34.93 -28.42
C SER A 80 21.11 35.82 -28.92
N MET A 81 21.99 36.28 -28.03
CA MET A 81 23.17 37.08 -28.38
C MET A 81 24.18 36.25 -29.18
N ARG A 82 24.45 35.02 -28.76
CA ARG A 82 25.45 34.13 -29.37
C ARG A 82 25.06 33.68 -30.78
N LEU A 83 23.77 33.47 -31.03
CA LEU A 83 23.28 32.91 -32.30
C LEU A 83 22.66 33.94 -33.24
N GLY A 84 22.49 35.18 -32.78
CA GLY A 84 21.77 36.23 -33.51
C GLY A 84 20.29 35.86 -33.76
N ILE A 85 19.69 35.10 -32.84
CA ILE A 85 18.29 34.62 -32.94
C ILE A 85 17.44 35.35 -31.90
N GLU A 86 16.25 35.79 -32.27
CA GLU A 86 15.27 36.33 -31.31
C GLU A 86 14.93 35.32 -30.20
N LYS A 87 14.90 35.78 -28.95
CA LYS A 87 14.53 34.95 -27.78
C LYS A 87 13.23 34.17 -27.96
N LYS A 88 12.24 34.77 -28.64
CA LYS A 88 10.94 34.14 -28.92
C LYS A 88 11.10 32.88 -29.79
N LYS A 89 11.99 32.91 -30.79
CA LYS A 89 12.28 31.76 -31.65
C LYS A 89 13.03 30.66 -30.89
N ILE A 90 13.94 31.03 -29.98
CA ILE A 90 14.62 30.08 -29.09
C ILE A 90 13.59 29.40 -28.18
N LYS A 91 12.68 30.15 -27.55
CA LYS A 91 11.59 29.58 -26.74
C LYS A 91 10.78 28.54 -27.50
N PHE A 92 10.34 28.86 -28.72
CA PHE A 92 9.58 27.94 -29.56
C PHE A 92 10.40 26.73 -30.01
N TRP A 93 11.68 26.92 -30.33
CA TRP A 93 12.55 25.83 -30.71
C TRP A 93 12.68 24.79 -29.59
N PHE A 94 12.94 25.23 -28.35
CA PHE A 94 13.03 24.33 -27.20
C PHE A 94 11.67 23.66 -26.87
N GLN A 95 10.57 24.39 -27.02
CA GLN A 95 9.22 23.82 -26.83
C GLN A 95 8.93 22.73 -27.87
N ASN A 96 9.16 23.01 -29.15
CA ASN A 96 8.97 22.04 -30.23
C ASN A 96 9.90 20.84 -30.09
N ARG A 97 11.16 21.06 -29.66
CA ARG A 97 12.14 19.99 -29.47
C ARG A 97 11.73 19.04 -28.34
N ARG A 98 11.18 19.55 -27.23
CA ARG A 98 10.64 18.70 -26.15
C ARG A 98 9.44 17.89 -26.63
N THR A 99 8.51 18.50 -27.36
CA THR A 99 7.36 17.78 -27.93
C THR A 99 7.81 16.69 -28.90
N GLN A 100 8.80 16.98 -29.76
CA GLN A 100 9.36 16.00 -30.68
C GLN A 100 10.04 14.83 -29.95
N MET A 101 10.82 15.12 -28.90
CA MET A 101 11.49 14.10 -28.09
C MET A 101 10.47 13.21 -27.36
N LYS A 102 9.44 13.81 -26.77
CA LYS A 102 8.36 13.07 -26.11
C LYS A 102 7.66 12.13 -27.09
N ALA A 103 7.27 12.63 -28.27
CA ALA A 103 6.64 11.81 -29.30
C ALA A 103 7.57 10.70 -29.85
N GLN A 104 8.89 10.93 -29.87
CA GLN A 104 9.86 9.90 -30.27
C GLN A 104 9.99 8.81 -29.21
N LEU A 105 10.04 9.18 -27.93
CA LEU A 105 10.08 8.22 -26.82
C LEU A 105 8.81 7.38 -26.78
N GLU A 106 7.64 8.01 -26.90
CA GLU A 106 6.35 7.31 -26.95
C GLU A 106 6.26 6.34 -28.15
N ARG A 107 6.84 6.68 -29.31
CA ARG A 107 6.92 5.76 -30.45
C ARG A 107 7.85 4.58 -30.18
N ASN A 108 9.04 4.83 -29.64
CA ASN A 108 10.00 3.77 -29.31
C ASN A 108 9.44 2.83 -28.24
N GLU A 109 8.75 3.37 -27.24
CA GLU A 109 8.09 2.60 -26.18
C GLU A 109 6.94 1.76 -26.75
N ASN A 110 6.09 2.33 -27.62
CA ASN A 110 5.04 1.56 -28.30
C ASN A 110 5.60 0.45 -29.19
N GLU A 111 6.71 0.69 -29.89
CA GLU A 111 7.37 -0.34 -30.70
C GLU A 111 7.93 -1.47 -29.82
N PHE A 112 8.56 -1.14 -28.70
CA PHE A 112 9.05 -2.12 -27.72
C PHE A 112 7.90 -2.96 -27.14
N LEU A 113 6.84 -2.29 -26.66
CA LEU A 113 5.66 -2.95 -26.10
C LEU A 113 4.96 -3.84 -27.14
N LYS A 114 4.93 -3.44 -28.41
CA LYS A 114 4.38 -4.25 -29.49
C LYS A 114 5.21 -5.52 -29.73
N GLN A 115 6.54 -5.40 -29.77
CA GLN A 115 7.43 -6.57 -29.90
C GLN A 115 7.28 -7.53 -28.71
N GLU A 116 7.18 -7.01 -27.49
CA GLU A 116 6.96 -7.83 -26.30
C GLU A 116 5.58 -8.49 -26.32
N ASN A 117 4.54 -7.78 -26.77
CA ASN A 117 3.20 -8.34 -26.92
C ASN A 117 3.16 -9.45 -27.98
N ASP A 118 3.82 -9.25 -29.12
CA ASP A 118 3.94 -10.26 -30.17
C ASP A 118 4.71 -11.49 -29.67
N LYS A 119 5.78 -11.29 -28.89
CA LYS A 119 6.51 -12.39 -28.25
C LYS A 119 5.64 -13.16 -27.26
N LEU A 120 4.92 -12.45 -26.40
CA LEU A 120 3.99 -13.05 -25.45
C LEU A 120 2.84 -13.77 -26.15
N ARG A 121 2.36 -13.26 -27.29
CA ARG A 121 1.35 -13.95 -28.12
C ARG A 121 1.87 -15.26 -28.68
N VAL A 122 3.09 -15.27 -29.25
CA VAL A 122 3.72 -16.50 -29.75
C VAL A 122 3.93 -17.51 -28.63
N GLU A 123 4.40 -17.07 -27.45
CA GLU A 123 4.57 -17.94 -26.28
C GLU A 123 3.22 -18.46 -25.77
N ASN A 124 2.19 -17.62 -25.72
CA ASN A 124 0.85 -18.01 -25.32
C ASN A 124 0.23 -19.03 -26.29
N ASP A 125 0.43 -18.83 -27.60
CA ASP A 125 -0.02 -19.76 -28.63
C ASP A 125 0.74 -21.09 -28.57
N PHE A 126 2.05 -21.04 -28.31
CA PHE A 126 2.86 -22.25 -28.08
C PHE A 126 2.39 -23.00 -26.83
N LEU A 127 2.13 -22.31 -25.71
CA LEU A 127 1.64 -22.93 -24.48
C LEU A 127 0.23 -23.50 -24.66
N LYS A 128 -0.65 -22.82 -25.41
CA LYS A 128 -1.98 -23.35 -25.79
C LYS A 128 -1.87 -24.61 -26.63
N GLN A 129 -1.00 -24.63 -27.64
CA GLN A 129 -0.76 -25.83 -28.44
C GLN A 129 -0.17 -26.97 -27.61
N ALA A 130 0.75 -26.67 -26.69
CA ALA A 130 1.30 -27.65 -25.76
C ALA A 130 0.26 -28.20 -24.78
N LEU A 131 -0.76 -27.40 -24.43
CA LEU A 131 -1.91 -27.81 -23.61
C LEU A 131 -2.94 -28.63 -24.40
N ASP A 132 -3.14 -28.35 -25.69
CA ASP A 132 -4.07 -29.09 -26.56
C ASP A 132 -3.53 -30.47 -26.99
N SER A 133 -2.21 -30.65 -27.00
CA SER A 133 -1.55 -31.93 -27.32
C SER A 133 -0.33 -32.16 -26.42
N PRO A 134 -0.53 -32.37 -25.11
CA PRO A 134 0.58 -32.58 -24.20
C PRO A 134 1.27 -33.89 -24.58
N THR A 135 2.61 -33.89 -24.62
CA THR A 135 3.41 -35.07 -24.95
C THR A 135 4.36 -35.36 -23.82
N CYS A 136 4.58 -36.65 -23.53
CA CYS A 136 5.47 -37.05 -22.46
C CYS A 136 6.95 -36.90 -22.90
N ASN A 137 7.71 -36.04 -22.22
CA ASN A 137 9.13 -35.80 -22.53
C ASN A 137 10.04 -37.04 -22.39
N ASN A 138 9.56 -38.13 -21.78
CA ASN A 138 10.34 -39.35 -21.57
C ASN A 138 10.09 -40.43 -22.64
N CYS A 139 8.97 -40.39 -23.37
CA CYS A 139 8.63 -41.43 -24.36
C CYS A 139 7.95 -40.93 -25.64
N GLY A 140 7.65 -39.64 -25.78
CA GLY A 140 7.11 -39.04 -27.01
C GLY A 140 5.64 -39.39 -27.33
N GLY A 141 4.96 -40.13 -26.45
CA GLY A 141 3.54 -40.44 -26.61
C GLY A 141 2.61 -39.26 -26.25
N PRO A 142 1.39 -39.21 -26.81
CA PRO A 142 0.37 -38.25 -26.40
C PRO A 142 -0.01 -38.49 -24.94
N ALA A 143 0.16 -37.48 -24.11
CA ALA A 143 -0.31 -37.48 -22.73
C ALA A 143 -1.83 -37.31 -22.78
N VAL A 144 -2.57 -38.38 -22.52
CA VAL A 144 -4.02 -38.30 -22.34
C VAL A 144 -4.25 -37.48 -21.07
N PRO A 145 -4.95 -36.33 -21.11
CA PRO A 145 -5.41 -35.69 -19.89
C PRO A 145 -6.31 -36.72 -19.21
N LEU A 146 -6.02 -37.05 -17.95
CA LEU A 146 -7.01 -37.73 -17.11
C LEU A 146 -8.31 -36.97 -17.30
N SER A 147 -9.29 -37.64 -17.93
CA SER A 147 -10.61 -37.09 -18.19
C SER A 147 -11.08 -36.35 -16.95
N SER A 148 -11.29 -35.05 -17.09
CA SER A 148 -11.87 -34.13 -16.13
C SER A 148 -13.34 -34.50 -15.86
N SER A 149 -13.54 -35.65 -15.23
CA SER A 149 -14.82 -36.08 -14.64
C SER A 149 -14.76 -36.10 -13.10
N HIS A 150 -13.67 -35.62 -12.52
CA HIS A 150 -13.67 -35.24 -11.11
C HIS A 150 -13.88 -33.73 -11.06
N ASN A 151 -15.11 -33.31 -10.73
CA ASN A 151 -15.26 -32.11 -9.90
C ASN A 151 -14.17 -32.20 -8.84
N PRO A 152 -13.23 -31.24 -8.72
CA PRO A 152 -12.21 -31.35 -7.70
C PRO A 152 -12.96 -31.36 -6.37
N THR A 153 -13.04 -32.52 -5.73
CA THR A 153 -13.57 -32.63 -4.37
C THR A 153 -12.78 -31.63 -3.56
N PRO A 154 -13.44 -30.67 -2.89
CA PRO A 154 -12.73 -29.60 -2.20
C PRO A 154 -11.75 -30.21 -1.21
N ASN A 155 -10.55 -29.63 -1.09
CA ASN A 155 -9.50 -30.12 -0.19
C ASN A 155 -10.13 -30.41 1.19
N PRO A 156 -10.06 -31.65 1.71
CA PRO A 156 -10.77 -32.04 2.94
C PRO A 156 -10.37 -31.17 4.13
N ASN A 157 -9.12 -30.69 4.17
CA ASN A 157 -8.65 -29.76 5.20
C ASN A 157 -9.31 -28.39 5.08
N ALA A 158 -9.57 -27.91 3.85
CA ALA A 158 -10.25 -26.64 3.62
C ALA A 158 -11.74 -26.70 3.99
N LEU A 159 -12.40 -27.83 3.74
CA LEU A 159 -13.78 -28.06 4.20
C LEU A 159 -13.87 -28.12 5.72
N ALA A 160 -12.99 -28.91 6.35
CA ALA A 160 -12.92 -29.00 7.82
C ALA A 160 -12.64 -27.63 8.46
N ALA A 161 -11.70 -26.87 7.90
CA ALA A 161 -11.39 -25.51 8.35
C ALA A 161 -12.59 -24.56 8.19
N MET A 162 -13.36 -24.67 7.11
CA MET A 162 -14.58 -23.87 6.91
C MET A 162 -15.63 -24.18 7.97
N ASP A 163 -15.90 -25.47 8.21
CA ASP A 163 -16.87 -25.89 9.23
C ASP A 163 -16.43 -25.46 10.64
N GLU A 164 -15.13 -25.55 10.93
CA GLU A 164 -14.54 -25.06 12.18
C GLU A 164 -14.71 -23.55 12.33
N LEU A 165 -14.34 -22.74 11.31
CA LEU A 165 -14.49 -21.29 11.33
C LEU A 165 -15.95 -20.88 11.57
N ILE A 166 -16.90 -21.50 10.86
CA ILE A 166 -18.33 -21.20 11.00
C ILE A 166 -18.79 -21.48 12.44
N LYS A 167 -18.39 -22.62 13.02
CA LYS A 167 -18.73 -22.95 14.42
C LYS A 167 -18.09 -21.96 15.39
N MET A 168 -16.79 -21.69 15.27
CA MET A 168 -16.06 -20.75 16.12
C MET A 168 -16.67 -19.35 16.06
N ALA A 169 -17.10 -18.88 14.89
CA ALA A 169 -17.74 -17.58 14.72
C ALA A 169 -19.09 -17.47 15.45
N HIS A 170 -19.87 -18.56 15.55
CA HIS A 170 -21.21 -18.55 16.17
C HIS A 170 -21.23 -18.95 17.65
N MET A 171 -20.25 -19.72 18.12
CA MET A 171 -20.18 -20.15 19.53
C MET A 171 -19.97 -18.96 20.48
N GLY A 172 -20.44 -19.06 21.71
CA GLY A 172 -20.21 -18.03 22.74
C GLY A 172 -19.31 -18.55 23.86
N HIS A 173 -19.55 -18.07 25.07
CA HIS A 173 -19.04 -18.72 26.28
C HIS A 173 -19.54 -20.19 26.33
N PRO A 174 -18.71 -21.19 26.70
CA PRO A 174 -17.39 -21.07 27.31
C PRO A 174 -16.20 -21.08 26.33
N LEU A 175 -16.44 -21.20 25.02
CA LEU A 175 -15.36 -21.21 24.02
C LEU A 175 -14.63 -19.88 23.98
N TRP A 176 -15.39 -18.78 24.00
CA TRP A 176 -14.84 -17.43 24.00
C TRP A 176 -14.96 -16.80 25.38
N ILE A 177 -13.84 -16.29 25.89
CA ILE A 177 -13.75 -15.58 27.16
C ILE A 177 -13.62 -14.09 26.83
N LYS A 178 -14.56 -13.28 27.33
CA LYS A 178 -14.49 -11.82 27.15
C LYS A 178 -13.37 -11.22 27.99
N GLY A 179 -12.55 -10.36 27.37
CA GLY A 179 -11.55 -9.58 28.07
C GLY A 179 -12.16 -8.59 29.07
N LEU A 180 -11.32 -8.06 29.97
CA LEU A 180 -11.71 -6.94 30.85
C LEU A 180 -12.19 -5.74 30.02
N HIS A 181 -13.18 -5.00 30.53
CA HIS A 181 -13.71 -3.78 29.90
C HIS A 181 -14.20 -3.94 28.44
N ASP A 182 -14.80 -5.09 28.10
CA ASP A 182 -15.27 -5.39 26.73
C ASP A 182 -14.11 -5.46 25.71
N GLY A 183 -12.92 -5.85 26.20
CA GLY A 183 -11.75 -6.17 25.38
C GLY A 183 -11.96 -7.42 24.51
N PRO A 184 -11.01 -7.73 23.61
CA PRO A 184 -11.16 -8.78 22.62
C PRO A 184 -11.48 -10.13 23.27
N GLU A 185 -12.33 -10.91 22.60
CA GLU A 185 -12.63 -12.27 23.05
C GLU A 185 -11.45 -13.19 22.78
N THR A 186 -10.95 -13.85 23.81
CA THR A 186 -9.84 -14.81 23.72
C THR A 186 -10.36 -16.25 23.79
N LEU A 187 -9.64 -17.16 23.14
CA LEU A 187 -10.03 -18.56 23.07
C LEU A 187 -9.75 -19.30 24.39
N ASN A 188 -10.74 -20.03 24.88
CA ASN A 188 -10.55 -21.06 25.89
C ASN A 188 -9.98 -22.32 25.25
N LEU A 189 -8.67 -22.53 25.38
CA LEU A 189 -7.96 -23.64 24.72
C LEU A 189 -8.51 -25.01 25.12
N ALA A 190 -8.84 -25.22 26.40
CA ALA A 190 -9.36 -26.52 26.87
C ALA A 190 -10.74 -26.83 26.26
N GLU A 191 -11.60 -25.83 26.13
CA GLU A 191 -12.90 -25.97 25.47
C GLU A 191 -12.76 -26.19 23.96
N TYR A 192 -11.78 -25.52 23.34
CA TYR A 192 -11.46 -25.72 21.94
C TYR A 192 -10.97 -27.15 21.67
N GLU A 193 -9.97 -27.65 22.43
CA GLU A 193 -9.44 -29.00 22.27
C GLU A 193 -10.49 -30.09 22.48
N ARG A 194 -11.51 -29.83 23.31
CA ARG A 194 -12.64 -30.74 23.51
C ARG A 194 -13.64 -30.73 22.34
N SER A 195 -13.81 -29.58 21.69
CA SER A 195 -14.88 -29.33 20.72
C SER A 195 -14.45 -29.52 19.26
N PHE A 196 -13.15 -29.41 18.97
CA PHE A 196 -12.63 -29.37 17.62
C PHE A 196 -11.51 -30.41 17.40
N PRO A 197 -11.67 -31.34 16.44
CA PRO A 197 -10.57 -32.19 16.00
C PRO A 197 -9.55 -31.36 15.20
N SER A 198 -8.25 -31.59 15.41
CA SER A 198 -7.22 -30.85 14.66
C SER A 198 -7.31 -31.12 13.15
N CYS A 199 -7.41 -30.03 12.37
CA CYS A 199 -7.43 -30.08 10.90
C CYS A 199 -6.04 -29.92 10.24
N ILE A 200 -5.00 -29.56 11.00
CA ILE A 200 -3.63 -29.31 10.49
C ILE A 200 -2.56 -30.22 11.14
N GLY A 201 -2.98 -31.32 11.76
CA GLY A 201 -2.09 -32.29 12.39
C GLY A 201 -1.64 -31.89 13.81
N ILE A 202 -0.60 -32.57 14.30
CA ILE A 202 -0.14 -32.42 15.69
C ILE A 202 0.56 -31.07 15.88
N LYS A 203 0.31 -30.40 17.00
CA LYS A 203 1.01 -29.18 17.42
C LYS A 203 2.51 -29.45 17.63
N PRO A 204 3.42 -28.73 16.95
CA PRO A 204 4.84 -28.87 17.19
C PRO A 204 5.21 -28.52 18.64
N SER A 205 6.25 -29.18 19.17
CA SER A 205 6.74 -28.89 20.52
C SER A 205 7.26 -27.46 20.62
N GLY A 206 6.98 -26.78 21.73
CA GLY A 206 7.35 -25.38 21.96
C GLY A 206 6.40 -24.34 21.35
N TYR A 207 5.34 -24.77 20.67
CA TYR A 207 4.37 -23.85 20.06
C TYR A 207 3.26 -23.50 21.04
N THR A 208 2.95 -22.21 21.08
CA THR A 208 1.82 -21.64 21.82
C THR A 208 0.68 -21.33 20.85
N VAL A 209 -0.56 -21.57 21.29
CA VAL A 209 -1.79 -21.29 20.53
C VAL A 209 -2.30 -19.92 20.98
N GLU A 210 -2.64 -19.07 20.02
CA GLU A 210 -3.32 -17.79 20.27
C GLU A 210 -4.51 -17.67 19.33
N ALA A 211 -5.68 -17.38 19.91
CA ALA A 211 -6.87 -17.08 19.15
C ALA A 211 -7.71 -15.98 19.76
N THR A 212 -8.21 -15.12 18.87
CA THR A 212 -9.13 -14.03 19.23
C THR A 212 -10.26 -13.90 18.24
N ARG A 213 -11.38 -13.35 18.71
CA ARG A 213 -12.53 -13.01 17.87
C ARG A 213 -12.95 -11.57 18.07
N GLU A 214 -13.37 -10.93 16.98
CA GLU A 214 -13.98 -9.61 17.01
C GLU A 214 -15.15 -9.53 16.02
N THR A 215 -16.17 -8.74 16.34
CA THR A 215 -17.30 -8.50 15.43
C THR A 215 -17.63 -7.02 15.32
N ALA A 216 -17.69 -6.49 14.10
CA ALA A 216 -18.20 -5.13 13.89
C ALA A 216 -18.84 -4.94 12.51
N CYS A 217 -19.57 -3.83 12.35
CA CYS A 217 -20.11 -3.40 11.08
C CYS A 217 -19.10 -2.54 10.31
N VAL A 218 -19.00 -2.77 8.99
CA VAL A 218 -18.16 -2.00 8.07
C VAL A 218 -18.99 -1.39 6.93
N PRO A 219 -18.66 -0.18 6.44
CA PRO A 219 -19.39 0.48 5.35
C PRO A 219 -18.89 -0.01 3.98
N LEU A 220 -18.93 -1.32 3.74
CA LEU A 220 -18.52 -1.96 2.50
C LEU A 220 -19.39 -3.18 2.27
N ARG A 221 -19.96 -3.35 1.06
CA ARG A 221 -20.80 -4.50 0.70
C ARG A 221 -20.03 -5.82 0.81
N GLY A 222 -20.70 -6.87 1.27
CA GLY A 222 -20.10 -8.17 1.54
C GLY A 222 -19.39 -8.77 0.34
N LEU A 223 -20.02 -8.74 -0.84
CA LEU A 223 -19.39 -9.21 -2.08
C LEU A 223 -18.11 -8.40 -2.43
N ALA A 224 -18.12 -7.08 -2.24
CA ALA A 224 -16.94 -6.25 -2.50
C ALA A 224 -15.81 -6.53 -1.51
N LEU A 225 -16.15 -6.89 -0.26
CA LEU A 225 -15.19 -7.37 0.72
C LEU A 225 -14.62 -8.73 0.33
N VAL A 226 -15.46 -9.69 -0.07
CA VAL A 226 -15.01 -11.00 -0.59
C VAL A 226 -14.04 -10.83 -1.74
N GLU A 227 -14.36 -10.00 -2.75
CA GLU A 227 -13.46 -9.70 -3.87
C GLU A 227 -12.14 -9.06 -3.43
N THR A 228 -12.17 -8.25 -2.38
CA THR A 228 -10.97 -7.63 -1.81
C THR A 228 -10.11 -8.67 -1.08
N LEU A 229 -10.70 -9.59 -0.34
CA LEU A 229 -9.98 -10.65 0.37
C LEU A 229 -9.42 -11.71 -0.59
N MET A 230 -10.12 -12.00 -1.68
CA MET A 230 -9.71 -13.03 -2.64
C MET A 230 -8.73 -12.52 -3.71
N ASP A 231 -8.27 -11.27 -3.62
CA ASP A 231 -7.22 -10.69 -4.45
C ASP A 231 -6.03 -10.30 -3.56
N ALA A 232 -4.85 -10.87 -3.82
CA ALA A 232 -3.68 -10.69 -2.95
C ALA A 232 -3.25 -9.22 -2.80
N ASN A 233 -3.31 -8.44 -3.88
CA ASN A 233 -2.88 -7.03 -3.87
C ASN A 233 -3.90 -6.17 -3.14
N ARG A 234 -5.20 -6.35 -3.43
CA ARG A 234 -6.28 -5.64 -2.75
C ARG A 234 -6.37 -5.99 -1.27
N TRP A 235 -6.08 -7.23 -0.91
CA TRP A 235 -6.03 -7.68 0.47
C TRP A 235 -4.87 -7.01 1.23
N ALA A 236 -3.65 -7.04 0.67
CA ALA A 236 -2.51 -6.33 1.25
C ALA A 236 -2.78 -4.82 1.38
N ASP A 237 -3.43 -4.23 0.38
CA ASP A 237 -3.79 -2.82 0.37
C ASP A 237 -4.87 -2.44 1.41
N MET A 238 -5.77 -3.37 1.72
CA MET A 238 -6.80 -3.19 2.74
C MET A 238 -6.21 -3.30 4.16
N PHE A 239 -5.07 -3.96 4.33
CA PHE A 239 -4.47 -4.22 5.64
C PHE A 239 -2.98 -3.88 5.72
N PRO A 240 -2.56 -2.64 5.39
CA PRO A 240 -1.13 -2.30 5.25
C PRO A 240 -0.34 -2.41 6.56
N CYS A 241 -1.00 -2.29 7.72
CA CYS A 241 -0.37 -2.42 9.04
C CYS A 241 -0.32 -3.87 9.58
N LEU A 242 -0.87 -4.83 8.83
CA LEU A 242 -0.96 -6.25 9.19
C LEU A 242 -0.31 -7.15 8.15
N ILE A 243 -0.36 -6.75 6.89
CA ILE A 243 0.15 -7.51 5.74
C ILE A 243 1.23 -6.67 5.09
N ALA A 244 2.47 -7.15 5.23
CA ALA A 244 3.62 -6.58 4.55
C ALA A 244 3.61 -6.89 3.05
N GLY A 245 3.08 -8.07 2.71
CA GLY A 245 2.83 -8.48 1.35
C GLY A 245 2.04 -9.78 1.28
N ALA A 246 1.36 -9.99 0.14
CA ALA A 246 0.64 -11.22 -0.15
C ALA A 246 0.79 -11.60 -1.63
N ALA A 247 0.77 -12.89 -1.94
CA ALA A 247 0.77 -13.38 -3.32
C ALA A 247 -0.09 -14.64 -3.43
N THR A 248 -0.84 -14.75 -4.52
CA THR A 248 -1.50 -16.00 -4.91
C THR A 248 -0.45 -16.88 -5.58
N VAL A 249 -0.19 -18.04 -4.98
CA VAL A 249 0.76 -19.04 -5.49
C VAL A 249 0.10 -19.92 -6.53
N ASP A 250 -1.15 -20.32 -6.27
CA ASP A 250 -1.92 -21.21 -7.15
C ASP A 250 -3.43 -20.99 -6.98
N VAL A 251 -4.21 -21.26 -8.03
CA VAL A 251 -5.68 -21.18 -8.02
C VAL A 251 -6.23 -22.58 -8.28
N LEU A 252 -6.61 -23.26 -7.20
CA LEU A 252 -7.13 -24.64 -7.24
C LEU A 252 -8.58 -24.70 -7.75
N SER A 253 -9.37 -23.66 -7.45
CA SER A 253 -10.73 -23.46 -7.96
C SER A 253 -11.00 -21.97 -8.08
N SER A 254 -11.50 -21.53 -9.23
CA SER A 254 -11.89 -20.12 -9.44
C SER A 254 -13.27 -19.79 -8.88
N GLY A 255 -14.01 -20.79 -8.40
CA GLY A 255 -15.39 -20.65 -7.92
C GLY A 255 -16.44 -21.02 -8.98
N THR A 256 -17.71 -20.86 -8.60
CA THR A 256 -18.86 -21.35 -9.38
C THR A 256 -19.61 -20.19 -10.03
N GLY A 257 -19.95 -20.32 -11.32
CA GLY A 257 -20.81 -19.37 -12.02
C GLY A 257 -20.27 -17.93 -12.09
N GLY A 258 -18.93 -17.77 -12.11
CA GLY A 258 -18.28 -16.45 -12.10
C GLY A 258 -18.28 -15.75 -10.74
N THR A 259 -18.82 -16.38 -9.70
CA THR A 259 -18.73 -15.92 -8.31
C THR A 259 -17.54 -16.56 -7.60
N ARG A 260 -17.14 -16.01 -6.46
CA ARG A 260 -16.12 -16.62 -5.59
C ARG A 260 -16.64 -17.82 -4.78
N ASP A 261 -17.87 -18.28 -5.02
CA ASP A 261 -18.42 -19.41 -4.28
C ASP A 261 -17.68 -20.70 -4.61
N ASN A 262 -17.19 -21.37 -3.57
CA ASN A 262 -16.29 -22.51 -3.62
C ASN A 262 -14.94 -22.21 -4.31
N ALA A 263 -14.52 -20.94 -4.34
CA ALA A 263 -13.19 -20.58 -4.82
C ALA A 263 -12.12 -21.00 -3.80
N LEU A 264 -11.03 -21.57 -4.29
CA LEU A 264 -9.97 -22.17 -3.50
C LEU A 264 -8.61 -21.77 -4.09
N GLN A 265 -7.75 -21.15 -3.28
CA GLN A 265 -6.45 -20.64 -3.71
C GLN A 265 -5.36 -20.98 -2.70
N VAL A 266 -4.15 -21.23 -3.17
CA VAL A 266 -2.96 -21.30 -2.33
C VAL A 266 -2.33 -19.92 -2.31
N MET A 267 -2.11 -19.38 -1.12
CA MET A 267 -1.55 -18.05 -0.92
C MET A 267 -0.31 -18.11 -0.03
N VAL A 268 0.55 -17.10 -0.18
CA VAL A 268 1.60 -16.77 0.77
C VAL A 268 1.40 -15.33 1.24
N ALA A 269 1.45 -15.11 2.55
CA ALA A 269 1.35 -13.78 3.14
C ALA A 269 2.43 -13.56 4.18
N GLU A 270 2.80 -12.30 4.35
CA GLU A 270 3.79 -11.82 5.31
C GLU A 270 3.07 -10.96 6.35
N PHE A 271 2.82 -11.54 7.52
CA PHE A 271 2.13 -10.86 8.61
C PHE A 271 3.11 -10.06 9.47
N GLN A 272 2.74 -8.84 9.83
CA GLN A 272 3.62 -7.91 10.54
C GLN A 272 2.95 -7.22 11.74
N VAL A 273 3.80 -6.88 12.71
CA VAL A 273 3.51 -5.93 13.79
C VAL A 273 4.48 -4.78 13.62
N LEU A 274 4.02 -3.55 13.86
CA LEU A 274 4.79 -2.34 13.59
C LEU A 274 5.85 -2.06 14.66
N SER A 275 6.85 -2.93 14.73
CA SER A 275 8.04 -2.81 15.56
C SER A 275 9.21 -3.50 14.86
N PRO A 276 10.41 -2.90 14.79
CA PRO A 276 11.58 -3.53 14.20
C PRO A 276 12.04 -4.78 14.95
N PHE A 277 11.52 -5.07 16.14
CA PHE A 277 11.89 -6.27 16.88
C PHE A 277 10.93 -7.44 16.69
N VAL A 278 9.87 -7.27 15.89
CA VAL A 278 8.97 -8.37 15.53
C VAL A 278 9.39 -8.91 14.16
N PRO A 279 9.87 -10.16 14.06
CA PRO A 279 10.13 -10.75 12.75
C PRO A 279 8.82 -10.88 11.97
N VAL A 280 8.87 -10.59 10.67
CA VAL A 280 7.74 -10.79 9.76
C VAL A 280 7.43 -12.28 9.67
N ARG A 281 6.16 -12.64 9.88
CA ARG A 281 5.68 -14.02 9.83
C ARG A 281 5.23 -14.37 8.42
N ARG A 282 6.06 -15.08 7.66
CA ARG A 282 5.72 -15.56 6.31
C ARG A 282 5.00 -16.90 6.40
N VAL A 283 3.73 -16.93 5.99
CA VAL A 283 2.87 -18.11 6.09
C VAL A 283 2.33 -18.49 4.72
N ARG A 284 2.40 -19.78 4.40
CA ARG A 284 1.73 -20.39 3.24
C ARG A 284 0.46 -21.11 3.69
N PHE A 285 -0.67 -20.83 3.05
CA PHE A 285 -1.98 -21.35 3.44
C PHE A 285 -2.91 -21.54 2.25
N VAL A 286 -3.95 -22.34 2.44
CA VAL A 286 -5.10 -22.42 1.54
C VAL A 286 -6.14 -21.41 2.01
N ARG A 287 -6.61 -20.57 1.08
CA ARG A 287 -7.77 -19.69 1.26
C ARG A 287 -8.97 -20.30 0.56
N PHE A 288 -10.04 -20.54 1.30
CA PHE A 288 -11.30 -21.08 0.80
C PHE A 288 -12.45 -20.10 1.03
N CYS A 289 -13.18 -19.78 -0.03
CA CYS A 289 -14.34 -18.90 -0.01
C CYS A 289 -15.61 -19.69 -0.30
N LYS A 290 -16.66 -19.45 0.48
CA LYS A 290 -17.95 -20.12 0.35
C LYS A 290 -19.10 -19.14 0.59
N HIS A 291 -20.10 -19.18 -0.29
CA HIS A 291 -21.38 -18.54 -0.09
C HIS A 291 -22.24 -19.45 0.79
N LEU A 292 -22.69 -18.95 1.95
CA LEU A 292 -23.44 -19.76 2.92
C LEU A 292 -24.94 -19.67 2.69
N SER A 293 -25.42 -18.46 2.45
CA SER A 293 -26.81 -18.12 2.19
C SER A 293 -26.88 -16.71 1.61
N ASP A 294 -28.06 -16.25 1.18
CA ASP A 294 -28.23 -14.89 0.66
C ASP A 294 -27.63 -13.82 1.60
N GLY A 295 -26.76 -12.98 1.06
CA GLY A 295 -26.03 -11.95 1.80
C GLY A 295 -24.97 -12.46 2.79
N VAL A 296 -24.68 -13.76 2.86
CA VAL A 296 -23.74 -14.34 3.85
C VAL A 296 -22.62 -15.13 3.16
N TRP A 297 -21.38 -14.71 3.43
CA TRP A 297 -20.17 -15.32 2.90
C TRP A 297 -19.21 -15.71 4.03
N ALA A 298 -18.36 -16.70 3.77
CA ALA A 298 -17.25 -17.05 4.63
C ALA A 298 -15.96 -17.14 3.81
N VAL A 299 -14.86 -16.63 4.37
CA VAL A 299 -13.51 -16.79 3.85
C VAL A 299 -12.65 -17.33 4.97
N VAL A 300 -12.03 -18.50 4.76
CA VAL A 300 -11.16 -19.15 5.74
C VAL A 300 -9.78 -19.38 5.14
N ASP A 301 -8.77 -19.19 5.98
CA ASP A 301 -7.37 -19.48 5.73
C ASP A 301 -6.91 -20.58 6.69
N VAL A 302 -6.20 -21.57 6.16
CA VAL A 302 -5.60 -22.64 6.96
C VAL A 302 -4.24 -23.04 6.37
N SER A 303 -3.23 -23.15 7.22
CA SER A 303 -1.88 -23.52 6.79
C SER A 303 -1.87 -24.91 6.15
N ILE A 304 -1.03 -25.05 5.11
CA ILE A 304 -0.74 -26.36 4.50
C ILE A 304 0.37 -26.99 5.32
N ASP A 305 0.19 -28.24 5.75
CA ASP A 305 1.22 -28.98 6.47
C ASP A 305 2.50 -29.07 5.60
N PRO A 306 3.65 -28.56 6.08
CA PRO A 306 4.91 -28.64 5.36
C PRO A 306 5.39 -30.07 5.10
N SER A 307 4.84 -31.08 5.79
CA SER A 307 5.18 -32.50 5.59
C SER A 307 4.94 -33.01 4.15
N ASN A 308 4.06 -32.36 3.39
CA ASN A 308 3.76 -32.70 2.00
C ASN A 308 4.56 -31.88 0.96
N ALA A 309 5.48 -31.01 1.38
CA ALA A 309 6.30 -30.22 0.47
C ALA A 309 7.68 -30.87 0.25
N ALA A 310 8.11 -30.99 -1.01
CA ALA A 310 9.42 -31.54 -1.38
C ALA A 310 10.62 -30.79 -0.76
N ASN A 311 10.40 -29.56 -0.25
CA ASN A 311 11.34 -28.79 0.55
C ASN A 311 10.58 -28.21 1.76
N PRO A 312 10.96 -28.51 3.02
CA PRO A 312 10.36 -27.86 4.18
C PRO A 312 10.64 -26.35 4.11
N PRO A 313 9.62 -25.49 4.28
CA PRO A 313 9.81 -24.05 4.19
C PRO A 313 10.73 -23.54 5.30
N MET A 314 11.62 -22.61 4.94
CA MET A 314 12.61 -21.96 5.81
C MET A 314 12.03 -21.21 7.04
N PHE A 315 10.71 -21.17 7.22
CA PHE A 315 10.02 -20.32 8.20
C PHE A 315 8.94 -21.10 8.97
N ALA A 316 9.33 -22.18 9.63
CA ALA A 316 8.41 -23.05 10.37
C ALA A 316 7.75 -22.38 11.59
N ASN A 317 8.29 -21.26 12.09
CA ASN A 317 8.02 -20.67 13.41
C ASN A 317 6.57 -20.21 13.67
N CYS A 318 5.66 -20.31 12.69
CA CYS A 318 4.24 -20.12 12.90
C CYS A 318 3.39 -20.84 11.85
N ARG A 319 2.20 -21.28 12.25
CA ARG A 319 1.19 -21.84 11.36
C ARG A 319 -0.19 -21.23 11.68
N ARG A 320 -0.99 -21.04 10.65
CA ARG A 320 -2.34 -20.51 10.73
C ARG A 320 -3.31 -21.66 10.89
N LEU A 321 -3.99 -21.72 12.03
CA LEU A 321 -5.18 -22.55 12.24
C LEU A 321 -6.37 -21.88 11.53
N PRO A 322 -7.54 -22.55 11.39
CA PRO A 322 -8.70 -21.98 10.70
C PRO A 322 -9.01 -20.56 11.16
N SER A 323 -8.66 -19.60 10.31
CA SER A 323 -8.70 -18.17 10.59
C SER A 323 -9.34 -17.46 9.42
N GLY A 324 -10.17 -16.46 9.66
CA GLY A 324 -10.87 -15.79 8.58
C GLY A 324 -12.06 -15.02 9.08
N CYS A 325 -13.07 -14.86 8.24
CA CYS A 325 -14.24 -14.09 8.61
C CYS A 325 -15.54 -14.61 8.03
N ILE A 326 -16.60 -14.38 8.80
CA ILE A 326 -17.99 -14.45 8.35
C ILE A 326 -18.43 -13.03 7.99
N ILE A 327 -18.98 -12.87 6.80
CA ILE A 327 -19.35 -11.62 6.17
C ILE A 327 -20.85 -11.66 5.93
N GLN A 328 -21.61 -10.82 6.64
CA GLN A 328 -23.07 -10.81 6.59
C GLN A 328 -23.57 -9.41 6.22
N ASP A 329 -24.20 -9.29 5.05
CA ASP A 329 -24.86 -8.05 4.64
C ASP A 329 -26.05 -7.73 5.55
N THR A 330 -26.22 -6.44 5.81
CA THR A 330 -27.34 -5.90 6.59
C THR A 330 -28.15 -4.93 5.73
N ASP A 331 -29.41 -4.72 6.08
CA ASP A 331 -30.35 -3.88 5.31
C ASP A 331 -29.84 -2.43 5.12
N ASN A 332 -29.00 -1.95 6.03
CA ASN A 332 -28.53 -0.55 6.08
C ASN A 332 -27.33 -0.26 5.14
N LYS A 333 -27.03 -1.14 4.18
CA LYS A 333 -25.83 -1.05 3.31
C LYS A 333 -24.49 -1.26 4.04
N TYR A 334 -24.53 -1.64 5.32
CA TYR A 334 -23.36 -2.09 6.07
C TYR A 334 -23.26 -3.61 6.00
N THR A 335 -22.07 -4.11 6.29
CA THR A 335 -21.81 -5.54 6.41
C THR A 335 -21.27 -5.81 7.80
N LYS A 336 -21.91 -6.72 8.52
CA LYS A 336 -21.43 -7.25 9.79
C LYS A 336 -20.34 -8.27 9.48
N VAL A 337 -19.16 -8.07 10.06
CA VAL A 337 -18.00 -8.95 9.88
C VAL A 337 -17.63 -9.51 11.24
N THR A 338 -17.61 -10.84 11.36
CA THR A 338 -17.07 -11.56 12.51
C THR A 338 -15.75 -12.16 12.07
N TRP A 339 -14.65 -11.69 12.64
CA TRP A 339 -13.29 -12.12 12.32
C TRP A 339 -12.76 -13.04 13.42
N VAL A 340 -12.20 -14.17 13.04
CA VAL A 340 -11.50 -15.12 13.92
C VAL A 340 -10.05 -15.18 13.47
N GLU A 341 -9.14 -14.82 14.36
CA GLU A 341 -7.71 -15.03 14.17
C GLU A 341 -7.28 -16.20 15.04
N HIS A 342 -6.68 -17.22 14.47
CA HIS A 342 -6.24 -18.42 15.16
C HIS A 342 -4.88 -18.89 14.63
N SER A 343 -3.87 -18.88 15.48
CA SER A 343 -2.51 -19.24 15.07
C SER A 343 -1.77 -20.01 16.14
N GLU A 344 -0.78 -20.76 15.69
CA GLU A 344 0.25 -21.32 16.55
C GLU A 344 1.60 -20.75 16.16
N TYR A 345 2.45 -20.47 17.13
CA TYR A 345 3.79 -19.95 16.88
C TYR A 345 4.80 -20.46 17.91
N ASP A 346 6.06 -20.50 17.49
CA ASP A 346 7.19 -20.81 18.36
C ASP A 346 7.48 -19.63 19.28
N GLU A 347 7.18 -19.81 20.57
CA GLU A 347 7.34 -18.77 21.58
C GLU A 347 8.81 -18.36 21.78
N SER A 348 9.76 -19.25 21.52
CA SER A 348 11.20 -18.98 21.69
C SER A 348 11.74 -17.92 20.71
N THR A 349 11.02 -17.69 19.61
CA THR A 349 11.41 -16.75 18.55
C THR A 349 10.90 -15.33 18.80
N VAL A 350 10.09 -15.14 19.85
CA VAL A 350 9.51 -13.84 20.17
C VAL A 350 10.51 -13.00 20.97
N HIS A 351 10.73 -11.76 20.51
CA HIS A 351 11.60 -10.82 21.19
C HIS A 351 11.06 -10.51 22.60
N HIS A 352 11.93 -10.49 23.62
CA HIS A 352 11.58 -10.23 25.03
C HIS A 352 10.70 -8.99 25.26
N LEU A 353 10.89 -7.93 24.46
CA LEU A 353 10.10 -6.70 24.50
C LEU A 353 8.62 -6.95 24.14
N LEU A 354 8.28 -8.04 23.47
CA LEU A 354 6.91 -8.38 23.08
C LEU A 354 6.25 -9.40 24.00
N HIS A 355 6.98 -9.99 24.96
CA HIS A 355 6.40 -10.87 25.99
C HIS A 355 5.14 -10.29 26.66
N PRO A 356 5.10 -8.98 27.00
CA PRO A 356 3.88 -8.28 27.39
C PRO A 356 2.62 -8.46 26.54
N LEU A 357 2.77 -8.77 25.25
CA LEU A 357 1.68 -8.89 24.27
C LEU A 357 1.24 -10.35 24.10
N HIS A 358 1.94 -11.32 24.69
CA HIS A 358 1.62 -12.75 24.54
C HIS A 358 0.19 -13.03 24.99
N GLY A 359 -0.59 -13.69 24.12
CA GLY A 359 -1.98 -14.07 24.40
C GLY A 359 -2.96 -12.90 24.59
N SER A 360 -2.49 -11.65 24.46
CA SER A 360 -3.33 -10.46 24.60
C SER A 360 -4.17 -10.16 23.36
N GLY A 361 -3.81 -10.73 22.21
CA GLY A 361 -4.39 -10.38 20.91
C GLY A 361 -3.89 -9.06 20.34
N PHE A 362 -3.17 -8.21 21.09
CA PHE A 362 -2.72 -6.88 20.61
C PHE A 362 -1.66 -6.96 19.51
N GLY A 363 -0.99 -8.10 19.34
CA GLY A 363 -0.05 -8.33 18.23
C GLY A 363 -0.79 -8.62 16.93
N PHE A 364 -1.44 -9.79 16.83
CA PHE A 364 -2.00 -10.30 15.57
C PHE A 364 -3.52 -10.47 15.58
N GLY A 365 -4.20 -10.13 16.68
CA GLY A 365 -5.59 -10.50 16.92
C GLY A 365 -6.64 -9.86 16.02
N ALA A 366 -7.84 -10.44 16.06
CA ALA A 366 -9.00 -10.11 15.23
C ALA A 366 -9.43 -8.63 15.30
N HIS A 367 -9.30 -7.99 16.46
CA HIS A 367 -9.66 -6.58 16.62
C HIS A 367 -8.85 -5.64 15.72
N ARG A 368 -7.59 -6.00 15.41
CA ARG A 368 -6.75 -5.20 14.50
C ARG A 368 -7.24 -5.30 13.07
N TRP A 369 -7.67 -6.49 12.64
CA TRP A 369 -8.29 -6.70 11.33
C TRP A 369 -9.56 -5.86 11.19
N ILE A 370 -10.48 -5.98 12.14
CA ILE A 370 -11.75 -5.23 12.13
C ILE A 370 -11.52 -3.72 12.14
N SER A 371 -10.68 -3.21 13.04
CA SER A 371 -10.42 -1.77 13.16
C SER A 371 -9.73 -1.21 11.90
N THR A 372 -8.76 -1.95 11.35
CA THR A 372 -8.08 -1.57 10.10
C THR A 372 -9.05 -1.59 8.92
N LEU A 373 -9.93 -2.60 8.82
CA LEU A 373 -10.95 -2.67 7.78
C LEU A 373 -11.90 -1.48 7.84
N GLN A 374 -12.41 -1.13 9.02
CA GLN A 374 -13.27 0.04 9.21
C GLN A 374 -12.57 1.33 8.79
N ARG A 375 -11.31 1.52 9.20
CA ARG A 375 -10.48 2.68 8.86
C ARG A 375 -10.23 2.79 7.36
N GLN A 376 -9.86 1.70 6.70
CA GLN A 376 -9.59 1.70 5.25
C GLN A 376 -10.87 1.86 4.42
N CYS A 377 -11.99 1.26 4.81
CA CYS A 377 -13.27 1.48 4.12
C CYS A 377 -13.66 2.97 4.11
N ARG A 378 -13.51 3.67 5.24
CA ARG A 378 -13.74 5.13 5.33
C ARG A 378 -12.78 5.91 4.43
N ARG A 379 -11.48 5.55 4.45
CA ARG A 379 -10.47 6.18 3.60
C ARG A 379 -10.79 6.05 2.11
N PHE A 380 -11.12 4.83 1.65
CA PHE A 380 -11.43 4.59 0.24
C PHE A 380 -12.70 5.32 -0.19
N ALA A 381 -13.74 5.36 0.67
CA ALA A 381 -14.94 6.14 0.41
C ALA A 381 -14.62 7.63 0.19
N LEU A 382 -13.68 8.20 0.96
CA LEU A 382 -13.24 9.59 0.77
C LEU A 382 -12.46 9.81 -0.53
N ILE A 383 -11.55 8.91 -0.89
CA ILE A 383 -10.76 9.01 -2.12
C ILE A 383 -11.65 8.91 -3.37
N LEU A 384 -12.64 8.01 -3.32
CA LEU A 384 -13.59 7.77 -4.41
C LEU A 384 -14.70 8.83 -4.49
N SER A 385 -14.93 9.59 -3.42
CA SER A 385 -15.96 10.64 -3.40
C SER A 385 -15.69 11.70 -4.50
N PRO A 386 -16.70 12.12 -5.26
CA PRO A 386 -16.56 13.21 -6.23
C PRO A 386 -16.25 14.55 -5.53
N SER A 387 -16.74 14.73 -4.30
CA SER A 387 -16.55 15.92 -3.47
C SER A 387 -16.02 15.54 -2.10
N ILE A 388 -14.84 16.04 -1.74
CA ILE A 388 -14.29 15.93 -0.38
C ILE A 388 -14.61 17.25 0.32
N ASN A 389 -15.27 17.23 1.48
CA ASN A 389 -15.52 18.45 2.26
C ASN A 389 -14.22 18.96 2.89
N GLY A 390 -14.03 20.28 2.93
CA GLY A 390 -12.85 20.92 3.54
C GLY A 390 -12.30 22.08 2.70
N GLU A 391 -11.31 22.79 3.26
CA GLU A 391 -10.65 23.91 2.61
C GLU A 391 -9.75 23.45 1.43
N GLY A 392 -9.53 24.35 0.45
CA GLY A 392 -8.75 24.08 -0.77
C GLY A 392 -9.57 23.57 -1.97
N ASN A 393 -8.89 23.14 -3.05
CA ASN A 393 -9.52 22.49 -4.21
C ASN A 393 -9.71 20.98 -3.97
N ALA A 394 -10.82 20.41 -4.42
CA ALA A 394 -11.13 18.97 -4.34
C ALA A 394 -10.04 18.10 -4.99
N ALA A 395 -9.46 18.55 -6.10
CA ALA A 395 -8.35 17.85 -6.76
C ALA A 395 -7.10 17.80 -5.87
N GLY A 396 -6.77 18.92 -5.22
CA GLY A 396 -5.67 18.99 -4.26
C GLY A 396 -5.88 18.10 -3.04
N ARG A 397 -7.11 18.05 -2.49
CA ARG A 397 -7.46 17.13 -1.38
C ARG A 397 -7.25 15.66 -1.77
N LYS A 398 -7.63 15.27 -2.99
CA LYS A 398 -7.38 13.90 -3.49
C LYS A 398 -5.89 13.61 -3.60
N ASN A 399 -5.09 14.55 -4.11
CA ASN A 399 -3.63 14.39 -4.18
C ASN A 399 -3.00 14.26 -2.79
N VAL A 400 -3.41 15.09 -1.83
CA VAL A 400 -2.95 15.01 -0.43
C VAL A 400 -3.27 13.65 0.18
N LEU A 401 -4.47 13.10 -0.04
CA LEU A 401 -4.83 11.75 0.43
C LEU A 401 -4.01 10.62 -0.24
N LYS A 402 -3.72 10.74 -1.54
CA LYS A 402 -2.87 9.79 -2.27
C LYS A 402 -1.42 9.84 -1.78
N LEU A 403 -0.88 11.05 -1.61
CA LEU A 403 0.46 11.26 -1.07
C LEU A 403 0.58 10.72 0.35
N ALA A 404 -0.42 10.97 1.21
CA ALA A 404 -0.40 10.50 2.59
C ALA A 404 -0.42 8.97 2.66
N ARG A 405 -1.13 8.33 1.71
CA ARG A 405 -1.12 6.87 1.56
C ARG A 405 0.29 6.39 1.24
N ARG A 406 0.92 6.96 0.21
CA ARG A 406 2.28 6.58 -0.20
C ARG A 406 3.31 6.83 0.92
N MET A 407 3.23 7.98 1.58
CA MET A 407 4.07 8.31 2.74
C MET A 407 3.92 7.29 3.87
N THR A 408 2.69 6.90 4.19
CA THR A 408 2.42 5.88 5.21
C THR A 408 3.03 4.54 4.80
N TYR A 409 2.87 4.09 3.56
CA TYR A 409 3.47 2.83 3.11
C TYR A 409 5.01 2.85 3.18
N ASN A 410 5.64 3.95 2.75
CA ASN A 410 7.09 4.12 2.87
C ASN A 410 7.53 4.05 4.34
N PHE A 411 6.78 4.67 5.25
CA PHE A 411 7.05 4.64 6.69
C PHE A 411 6.95 3.24 7.28
N LEU A 412 5.94 2.45 6.88
CA LEU A 412 5.79 1.07 7.33
C LEU A 412 6.96 0.20 6.83
N ASP A 413 7.43 0.42 5.60
CA ASP A 413 8.63 -0.26 5.08
C ASP A 413 9.89 0.07 5.91
N CYS A 414 10.02 1.30 6.44
CA CYS A 414 11.12 1.70 7.34
C CYS A 414 11.13 0.95 8.67
N ILE A 415 9.99 0.39 9.09
CA ILE A 415 9.86 -0.37 10.35
C ILE A 415 10.12 -1.86 10.11
N CYS A 416 9.52 -2.45 9.06
CA CYS A 416 9.33 -3.90 8.97
C CYS A 416 10.35 -4.69 8.10
N ALA A 417 11.45 -4.07 7.64
CA ALA A 417 12.56 -4.76 6.98
C ALA A 417 12.18 -5.71 5.83
N LEU A 418 11.45 -5.19 4.83
CA LEU A 418 10.92 -5.98 3.72
C LEU A 418 11.92 -6.05 2.56
N SER A 419 12.57 -7.22 2.39
CA SER A 419 13.68 -7.38 1.43
C SER A 419 13.29 -7.89 0.04
N GLU A 420 12.09 -8.45 -0.18
CA GLU A 420 11.85 -9.29 -1.38
C GLU A 420 10.92 -8.70 -2.46
N ARG A 421 10.08 -7.68 -2.18
CA ARG A 421 8.93 -7.37 -3.08
C ARG A 421 8.97 -6.09 -3.92
N LYS A 422 9.78 -5.09 -3.60
CA LYS A 422 9.63 -3.74 -4.20
C LYS A 422 10.72 -3.35 -5.21
N GLY A 423 11.54 -4.28 -5.68
CA GLY A 423 12.75 -3.92 -6.45
C GLY A 423 13.72 -3.05 -5.64
N LEU A 424 13.58 -3.07 -4.31
CA LEU A 424 14.40 -2.36 -3.36
C LEU A 424 15.40 -3.38 -2.79
N ASP A 425 16.68 -3.18 -3.09
CA ASP A 425 17.74 -4.05 -2.58
C ASP A 425 18.13 -3.55 -1.18
N VAL A 426 17.91 -4.38 -0.16
CA VAL A 426 18.33 -4.08 1.20
C VAL A 426 19.82 -4.39 1.30
N GLY A 427 20.65 -3.35 1.21
CA GLY A 427 22.10 -3.50 1.14
C GLY A 427 22.73 -4.00 2.44
N TYR A 428 22.19 -3.60 3.59
CA TYR A 428 22.69 -4.00 4.92
C TYR A 428 21.69 -3.66 6.04
N VAL A 429 21.64 -4.49 7.08
CA VAL A 429 20.89 -4.25 8.32
C VAL A 429 21.87 -4.30 9.49
N CYS A 430 21.89 -3.27 10.33
CA CYS A 430 22.65 -3.26 11.58
C CYS A 430 21.76 -3.01 12.79
N ASN A 431 22.11 -3.71 13.88
CA ASN A 431 21.63 -3.39 15.21
C ASN A 431 22.70 -2.51 15.86
N ALA A 432 22.44 -1.20 15.88
CA ALA A 432 23.35 -0.23 16.44
C ALA A 432 22.96 0.00 17.91
N GLY A 433 23.47 -0.87 18.79
CA GLY A 433 22.99 -1.05 20.17
C GLY A 433 21.89 -2.12 20.26
N GLU A 434 21.45 -2.46 21.47
CA GLU A 434 20.35 -3.43 21.68
C GLU A 434 19.01 -2.90 21.17
N ASP A 435 18.86 -1.57 21.05
CA ASP A 435 17.56 -0.93 20.89
C ASP A 435 17.33 -0.20 19.56
N VAL A 436 18.24 -0.19 18.58
CA VAL A 436 18.00 0.51 17.29
C VAL A 436 18.35 -0.36 16.09
N ARG A 437 17.40 -0.50 15.17
CA ARG A 437 17.60 -1.13 13.86
C ARG A 437 17.84 -0.07 12.80
N VAL A 438 18.86 -0.27 11.99
CA VAL A 438 19.17 0.59 10.83
C VAL A 438 19.23 -0.27 9.58
N MET A 439 18.61 0.21 8.51
CA MET A 439 18.48 -0.46 7.22
C MET A 439 18.89 0.46 6.09
N VAL A 440 19.68 -0.06 5.16
CA VAL A 440 20.09 0.65 3.96
C VAL A 440 19.31 0.11 2.78
N ARG A 441 18.59 0.98 2.06
CA ARG A 441 17.82 0.65 0.87
C ARG A 441 18.47 1.30 -0.35
N LYS A 442 18.74 0.47 -1.36
CA LYS A 442 19.11 0.95 -2.69
C LYS A 442 17.85 1.01 -3.55
N ASP A 443 17.55 2.20 -4.07
CA ASP A 443 16.47 2.41 -5.03
C ASP A 443 17.12 2.69 -6.40
N ALA A 444 16.66 1.98 -7.44
CA ALA A 444 17.15 2.17 -8.81
C ALA A 444 16.92 3.59 -9.35
N LYS A 445 16.06 4.39 -8.70
CA LYS A 445 15.81 5.79 -9.01
C LYS A 445 16.99 6.70 -8.67
N TYR A 446 17.81 6.34 -7.70
CA TYR A 446 18.92 7.18 -7.26
C TYR A 446 20.23 6.79 -7.95
N PRO A 447 21.20 7.73 -8.04
CA PRO A 447 22.56 7.40 -8.47
C PRO A 447 23.13 6.23 -7.66
N ALA A 448 24.07 5.48 -8.25
CA ALA A 448 24.64 4.28 -7.63
C ALA A 448 25.25 4.51 -6.23
N GLU A 449 25.63 5.75 -5.92
CA GLU A 449 26.24 6.16 -4.64
C GLU A 449 25.24 6.77 -3.64
N THR A 450 23.97 6.92 -4.00
CA THR A 450 22.95 7.49 -3.12
C THR A 450 22.11 6.38 -2.52
N HIS A 451 21.91 6.45 -1.20
CA HIS A 451 21.25 5.41 -0.42
C HIS A 451 20.17 6.00 0.48
N ALA A 452 19.05 5.29 0.61
CA ALA A 452 18.03 5.63 1.60
C ALA A 452 18.33 4.88 2.90
N LEU A 453 18.56 5.61 3.99
CA LEU A 453 18.86 5.07 5.31
C LEU A 453 17.61 5.16 6.18
N SER A 454 17.03 4.00 6.51
CA SER A 454 15.89 3.88 7.42
C SER A 454 16.38 3.45 8.80
N SER A 455 15.96 4.16 9.85
CA SER A 455 16.30 3.81 11.23
C SER A 455 15.02 3.70 12.05
N SER A 456 14.92 2.72 12.94
CA SER A 456 13.73 2.48 13.76
C SER A 456 14.05 1.82 15.10
N THR A 457 13.22 2.09 16.11
CA THR A 457 13.30 1.52 17.47
C THR A 457 11.93 1.43 18.10
N SER A 458 11.77 0.54 19.09
CA SER A 458 10.56 0.40 19.90
C SER A 458 10.87 0.42 21.39
N VAL A 459 9.99 1.06 22.17
CA VAL A 459 10.14 1.25 23.62
C VAL A 459 8.79 1.21 24.32
N TRP A 460 8.72 0.52 25.46
CA TRP A 460 7.54 0.54 26.31
C TRP A 460 7.36 1.88 27.02
N MET A 461 6.14 2.39 26.95
CA MET A 461 5.72 3.62 27.61
C MET A 461 4.69 3.26 28.68
N PRO A 462 4.92 3.59 29.97
CA PRO A 462 4.01 3.29 31.08
C PRO A 462 2.84 4.28 31.14
N ILE A 463 2.24 4.57 29.99
CA ILE A 463 1.07 5.42 29.83
C ILE A 463 0.14 4.82 28.77
N SER A 464 -1.11 5.25 28.76
CA SER A 464 -2.08 4.79 27.76
C SER A 464 -1.74 5.26 26.35
N GLN A 465 -2.16 4.48 25.35
CA GLN A 465 -2.07 4.85 23.93
C GLN A 465 -2.66 6.24 23.69
N GLN A 466 -3.85 6.52 24.22
CA GLN A 466 -4.55 7.78 23.98
C GLN A 466 -3.75 8.97 24.53
N ARG A 467 -3.22 8.88 25.76
CA ARG A 467 -2.42 9.95 26.36
C ARG A 467 -1.14 10.21 25.55
N LEU A 468 -0.46 9.15 25.11
CA LEU A 468 0.74 9.29 24.28
C LEU A 468 0.40 9.87 22.91
N PHE A 469 -0.69 9.41 22.28
CA PHE A 469 -1.16 9.90 20.99
C PHE A 469 -1.48 11.39 21.05
N ASP A 470 -2.25 11.84 22.05
CA ASP A 470 -2.61 13.25 22.21
C ASP A 470 -1.37 14.14 22.40
N TYR A 471 -0.40 13.66 23.19
CA TYR A 471 0.89 14.32 23.33
C TYR A 471 1.65 14.38 22.00
N LEU A 472 1.74 13.27 21.25
CA LEU A 472 2.48 13.21 19.98
C LEU A 472 1.78 13.91 18.82
N VAL A 473 0.47 14.14 18.88
CA VAL A 473 -0.21 15.00 17.89
C VAL A 473 0.12 16.47 18.17
N ASP A 474 0.09 16.89 19.44
CA ASP A 474 0.48 18.24 19.85
C ASP A 474 2.00 18.48 19.71
N VAL A 475 2.81 17.43 19.84
CA VAL A 475 4.27 17.46 19.64
C VAL A 475 4.69 17.17 18.20
N GLY A 476 3.93 16.43 17.40
CA GLY A 476 4.14 16.34 15.95
C GLY A 476 3.97 17.70 15.27
N MET A 477 3.09 18.53 15.84
CA MET A 477 3.03 19.95 15.56
C MET A 477 4.27 20.74 16.05
N ARG A 478 5.01 20.26 17.06
CA ARG A 478 6.21 20.89 17.66
C ARG A 478 7.58 20.38 17.18
N CYS A 479 7.76 19.12 16.79
CA CYS A 479 9.01 18.60 16.23
C CYS A 479 9.41 19.38 14.96
N HIS A 480 8.44 20.01 14.28
CA HIS A 480 8.70 21.06 13.32
C HIS A 480 8.80 22.46 13.97
N ARG A 481 7.96 22.90 14.93
CA ARG A 481 8.13 24.24 15.58
C ARG A 481 9.44 24.47 16.36
N ASP A 482 10.19 23.43 16.73
CA ASP A 482 11.46 23.54 17.47
C ASP A 482 12.70 23.37 16.58
N LEU A 483 12.57 22.69 15.43
CA LEU A 483 13.59 22.65 14.37
C LEU A 483 13.46 23.83 13.38
N LEU A 484 12.25 24.40 13.28
CA LEU A 484 11.95 25.61 12.54
C LEU A 484 11.78 26.74 13.57
N SER A 485 12.43 27.89 13.38
CA SER A 485 12.45 29.05 14.30
C SER A 485 11.11 29.45 14.93
N LYS A 486 11.19 30.17 16.08
CA LYS A 486 10.16 30.83 16.93
C LYS A 486 9.05 31.67 16.23
N GLU A 487 8.72 31.47 14.97
CA GLU A 487 7.72 32.25 14.24
C GLU A 487 6.31 31.63 14.29
N ARG A 488 5.32 32.53 14.25
CA ARG A 488 3.88 32.26 14.44
C ARG A 488 3.34 31.18 13.50
N SER A 489 2.42 30.39 14.06
CA SER A 489 1.60 29.36 13.40
C SER A 489 1.16 29.75 11.98
N THR A 490 1.65 29.04 10.97
CA THR A 490 1.03 29.04 9.63
C THR A 490 -0.26 28.20 9.69
N PRO A 491 -1.41 28.70 9.21
CA PRO A 491 -2.63 27.90 9.15
C PRO A 491 -2.45 26.71 8.20
N ALA A 492 -3.14 25.60 8.49
CA ALA A 492 -3.16 24.44 7.60
C ALA A 492 -3.71 24.84 6.23
N MET A 493 -3.05 24.42 5.15
CA MET A 493 -3.46 24.70 3.78
C MET A 493 -4.56 23.75 3.31
N ILE A 494 -4.45 22.48 3.73
CA ILE A 494 -5.46 21.45 3.51
C ILE A 494 -5.58 20.68 4.82
N ASN A 495 -6.81 20.42 5.25
CA ASN A 495 -7.09 19.61 6.43
C ASN A 495 -8.29 18.72 6.14
N VAL A 496 -8.04 17.42 5.99
CA VAL A 496 -9.05 16.41 5.64
C VAL A 496 -9.25 15.47 6.83
N ALA A 497 -10.45 15.49 7.41
CA ALA A 497 -10.85 14.49 8.38
C ALA A 497 -11.18 13.17 7.66
N LYS A 498 -10.62 12.05 8.16
CA LYS A 498 -10.81 10.71 7.60
C LYS A 498 -11.89 9.88 8.31
N GLY A 499 -12.21 10.23 9.56
CA GLY A 499 -13.16 9.50 10.38
C GLY A 499 -13.79 10.36 11.48
N PRO A 500 -14.73 9.78 12.25
CA PRO A 500 -15.32 10.45 13.40
C PRO A 500 -14.28 10.60 14.51
N GLY A 501 -13.99 11.84 14.92
CA GLY A 501 -13.01 12.16 15.96
C GLY A 501 -11.97 13.18 15.52
N GLN A 502 -11.19 13.70 16.48
CA GLN A 502 -10.16 14.71 16.20
C GLN A 502 -8.82 14.11 15.71
N GLY A 503 -8.59 12.81 15.90
CA GLY A 503 -7.30 12.16 15.65
C GLY A 503 -7.05 11.58 14.25
N ASP A 504 -8.09 11.24 13.47
CA ASP A 504 -7.96 10.59 12.15
C ASP A 504 -8.00 11.62 11.01
N ARG A 505 -6.83 12.14 10.61
CA ARG A 505 -6.72 13.30 9.71
C ARG A 505 -5.53 13.20 8.75
N VAL A 506 -5.62 13.92 7.65
CA VAL A 506 -4.48 14.26 6.79
C VAL A 506 -4.41 15.77 6.69
N THR A 507 -3.25 16.33 7.04
CA THR A 507 -3.05 17.78 7.07
C THR A 507 -1.83 18.16 6.25
N LEU A 508 -1.95 19.27 5.52
CA LEU A 508 -0.88 19.88 4.74
C LEU A 508 -0.58 21.27 5.29
N PHE A 509 0.67 21.54 5.63
CA PHE A 509 1.12 22.82 6.16
C PHE A 509 2.17 23.47 5.24
N SER A 510 2.21 24.79 5.23
CA SER A 510 3.34 25.55 4.68
C SER A 510 4.45 25.60 5.73
N SER A 511 5.67 25.21 5.35
CA SER A 511 6.87 25.38 6.15
C SER A 511 7.38 26.82 6.04
N GLY A 512 7.66 27.47 7.18
CA GLY A 512 8.23 28.82 7.24
C GLY A 512 9.76 28.88 7.07
N LEU A 513 10.43 27.73 6.92
CA LEU A 513 11.88 27.59 7.09
C LEU A 513 12.69 27.71 5.79
N ALA A 514 12.02 27.73 4.64
CA ALA A 514 12.68 27.83 3.34
C ALA A 514 12.20 29.07 2.59
N THR A 515 13.14 29.82 2.03
CA THR A 515 12.91 30.88 1.01
C THR A 515 12.14 30.37 -0.23
N ASN A 516 11.88 29.06 -0.31
CA ASN A 516 11.31 28.34 -1.45
C ASN A 516 9.92 27.71 -1.20
N GLY A 517 9.24 27.93 -0.07
CA GLY A 517 7.84 27.51 0.12
C GLY A 517 7.59 26.00 0.31
N SER A 518 8.48 25.30 1.04
CA SER A 518 8.36 23.86 1.33
C SER A 518 7.06 23.50 2.06
N LEU A 519 6.58 22.27 1.88
CA LEU A 519 5.35 21.77 2.47
C LEU A 519 5.61 20.60 3.41
N ILE A 520 4.75 20.48 4.44
CA ILE A 520 4.73 19.35 5.37
C ILE A 520 3.41 18.62 5.18
N LEU A 521 3.50 17.34 4.82
CA LEU A 521 2.36 16.43 4.83
C LEU A 521 2.37 15.63 6.13
N GLN A 522 1.24 15.57 6.82
CA GLN A 522 1.08 14.78 8.03
C GLN A 522 -0.18 13.92 7.94
N GLU A 523 -0.05 12.65 8.32
CA GLU A 523 -1.18 11.74 8.53
C GLU A 523 -1.20 11.27 9.98
N THR A 524 -2.39 11.31 10.60
CA THR A 524 -2.62 10.82 11.95
C THR A 524 -3.85 9.91 12.00
N TRP A 525 -3.86 8.97 12.94
CA TRP A 525 -5.05 8.24 13.39
C TRP A 525 -4.77 7.51 14.72
N SER A 526 -5.82 7.23 15.49
CA SER A 526 -5.79 6.41 16.71
C SER A 526 -7.12 5.65 16.79
N ASP A 527 -7.05 4.34 16.97
CA ASP A 527 -8.20 3.45 17.23
C ASP A 527 -7.76 2.20 18.00
N ALA A 528 -8.64 1.21 18.13
CA ALA A 528 -8.37 -0.02 18.89
C ALA A 528 -7.22 -0.87 18.31
N SER A 529 -6.81 -0.67 17.05
CA SER A 529 -5.65 -1.38 16.48
C SER A 529 -4.30 -0.73 16.79
N GLY A 530 -4.31 0.48 17.36
CA GLY A 530 -3.14 1.30 17.62
C GLY A 530 -3.31 2.74 17.16
N ALA A 531 -2.18 3.44 17.04
CA ALA A 531 -2.14 4.79 16.52
C ALA A 531 -0.93 5.00 15.60
N LEU A 532 -1.04 6.01 14.74
CA LEU A 532 -0.01 6.44 13.80
C LEU A 532 0.06 7.97 13.78
N ILE A 533 1.28 8.50 13.79
CA ILE A 533 1.60 9.89 13.46
C ILE A 533 2.77 9.84 12.49
N VAL A 534 2.57 10.17 11.23
CA VAL A 534 3.65 10.18 10.22
C VAL A 534 3.64 11.50 9.47
N CYS A 535 4.83 12.04 9.20
CA CYS A 535 5.00 13.23 8.39
C CYS A 535 6.14 13.08 7.38
N ALA A 536 6.11 13.93 6.35
CA ALA A 536 7.19 14.09 5.39
C ALA A 536 7.26 15.54 4.91
N LEU A 537 8.49 16.00 4.67
CA LEU A 537 8.81 17.30 4.07
C LEU A 537 9.01 17.15 2.57
N PHE A 538 8.53 18.12 1.78
CA PHE A 538 8.79 18.18 0.34
C PHE A 538 8.97 19.62 -0.15
N GLY A 539 9.77 19.77 -1.22
CA GLY A 539 10.19 21.08 -1.75
C GLY A 539 9.05 21.88 -2.38
N GLY A 540 9.10 23.21 -2.24
CA GLY A 540 7.99 24.11 -2.58
C GLY A 540 7.70 24.28 -4.07
N THR A 541 8.61 23.90 -4.98
CA THR A 541 8.32 23.82 -6.43
C THR A 541 7.17 22.87 -6.76
N SER A 542 6.82 21.98 -5.82
CA SER A 542 5.77 20.97 -5.95
C SER A 542 4.43 21.39 -5.35
N ALA A 543 4.37 22.51 -4.63
CA ALA A 543 3.18 22.93 -3.90
C ALA A 543 1.98 23.18 -4.84
N SER A 544 2.21 23.89 -5.94
CA SER A 544 1.17 24.14 -6.95
C SER A 544 0.69 22.84 -7.61
N VAL A 545 1.59 21.88 -7.87
CA VAL A 545 1.27 20.57 -8.45
C VAL A 545 0.35 19.78 -7.50
N VAL A 546 0.71 19.72 -6.21
CA VAL A 546 -0.12 19.03 -5.20
C VAL A 546 -1.48 19.71 -5.07
N MET A 547 -1.52 21.03 -4.91
CA MET A 547 -2.76 21.78 -4.66
C MET A 547 -3.72 21.78 -5.85
N ASN A 548 -3.20 21.73 -7.08
CA ASN A 548 -4.00 21.82 -8.31
C ASN A 548 -4.33 20.46 -8.93
N GLY A 549 -4.00 19.34 -8.28
CA GLY A 549 -4.35 18.02 -8.81
C GLY A 549 -3.40 17.50 -9.90
N GLY A 550 -2.19 18.05 -10.01
CA GLY A 550 -1.17 17.59 -10.96
C GLY A 550 -0.58 16.21 -10.59
N ASP A 551 0.32 15.69 -11.43
CA ASP A 551 0.95 14.40 -11.17
C ASP A 551 1.95 14.49 -10.00
N THR A 552 1.72 13.67 -8.98
CA THR A 552 2.56 13.57 -7.79
C THR A 552 3.39 12.29 -7.76
N SER A 553 3.38 11.48 -8.82
CA SER A 553 4.06 10.18 -8.91
C SER A 553 5.56 10.28 -8.60
N GLN A 554 6.22 11.35 -9.08
CA GLN A 554 7.66 11.57 -8.92
C GLN A 554 8.05 12.34 -7.64
N LEU A 555 7.09 12.74 -6.79
CA LEU A 555 7.42 13.46 -5.56
C LEU A 555 8.09 12.55 -4.54
N GLU A 556 9.35 12.80 -4.28
CA GLU A 556 10.12 12.14 -3.23
C GLU A 556 9.60 12.55 -1.85
N MET A 557 9.54 11.57 -0.95
CA MET A 557 9.10 11.76 0.43
C MET A 557 9.91 10.84 1.34
N PHE A 558 10.52 11.43 2.34
CA PHE A 558 11.28 10.74 3.37
C PHE A 558 10.46 10.80 4.66
N PRO A 559 9.73 9.72 4.98
CA PRO A 559 8.82 9.75 6.12
C PRO A 559 9.58 9.67 7.44
N MET A 560 9.02 10.33 8.44
CA MET A 560 9.38 10.15 9.84
C MET A 560 8.11 10.14 10.69
N GLY A 561 8.15 9.47 11.84
CA GLY A 561 6.97 9.39 12.66
C GLY A 561 7.00 8.31 13.72
N PHE A 562 5.80 8.01 14.21
CA PHE A 562 5.54 7.14 15.33
C PHE A 562 4.39 6.19 15.05
N THR A 563 4.51 4.95 15.51
CA THR A 563 3.37 4.05 15.73
C THR A 563 3.23 3.79 17.22
N ILE A 564 2.00 3.58 17.67
CA ILE A 564 1.70 3.20 19.05
C ILE A 564 0.88 1.92 18.99
N LEU A 565 1.40 0.84 19.53
CA LEU A 565 0.65 -0.39 19.72
C LEU A 565 0.05 -0.38 21.14
N PRO A 566 -1.25 -0.70 21.31
CA PRO A 566 -1.84 -0.83 22.63
C PRO A 566 -1.14 -1.96 23.39
N GLY A 567 -1.03 -1.78 24.70
CA GLY A 567 -0.52 -2.80 25.60
C GLY A 567 -1.54 -3.13 26.68
N ASP A 568 -1.15 -4.11 27.48
CA ASP A 568 -1.97 -4.62 28.57
C ASP A 568 -2.18 -3.60 29.70
N GLU A 569 -3.36 -3.62 30.33
CA GLU A 569 -3.68 -2.84 31.52
C GLU A 569 -3.34 -3.64 32.78
N ARG A 570 -2.22 -3.31 33.42
CA ARG A 570 -1.85 -3.97 34.68
C ARG A 570 -2.59 -3.32 35.83
N ARG A 571 -3.41 -4.11 36.55
CA ARG A 571 -3.90 -3.74 37.88
C ARG A 571 -2.73 -3.80 38.86
N SER A 572 -2.42 -2.68 39.51
CA SER A 572 -1.53 -2.71 40.69
C SER A 572 -2.27 -3.39 41.84
N SER A 573 -1.65 -4.37 42.49
CA SER A 573 -2.24 -5.13 43.60
C SER A 573 -2.36 -4.32 44.89
N SER A 574 -1.76 -3.14 44.98
CA SER A 574 -1.72 -2.32 46.20
C SER A 574 -2.75 -1.18 46.23
N ASP A 575 -3.10 -0.56 45.09
CA ASP A 575 -3.92 0.67 45.09
C ASP A 575 -5.17 0.63 44.19
N GLY A 576 -5.42 -0.47 43.48
CA GLY A 576 -6.53 -0.56 42.52
C GLY A 576 -6.39 0.36 41.31
N SER A 577 -5.24 1.03 41.14
CA SER A 577 -4.93 1.84 39.96
C SER A 577 -4.57 0.95 38.78
N THR A 578 -5.22 1.18 37.64
CA THR A 578 -4.87 0.57 36.35
C THR A 578 -3.73 1.35 35.72
N SER A 579 -2.58 0.69 35.58
CA SER A 579 -1.45 1.21 34.80
C SER A 579 -1.59 0.71 33.37
N SER A 580 -2.07 1.57 32.48
CA SER A 580 -2.07 1.32 31.04
C SER A 580 -0.66 1.58 30.50
N ARG A 581 -0.20 0.70 29.60
CA ARG A 581 1.08 0.84 28.91
C ARG A 581 0.86 0.65 27.41
N CYS A 582 1.73 1.23 26.61
CA CYS A 582 1.74 1.05 25.16
C CYS A 582 3.17 0.90 24.64
N LEU A 583 3.30 0.30 23.47
CA LEU A 583 4.58 0.18 22.78
C LEU A 583 4.70 1.32 21.76
N LEU A 584 5.66 2.22 21.96
CA LEU A 584 5.98 3.28 21.02
C LEU A 584 7.07 2.80 20.07
N THR A 585 6.81 2.86 18.77
CA THR A 585 7.82 2.68 17.73
C THR A 585 8.07 4.02 17.05
N THR A 586 9.32 4.45 16.95
CA THR A 586 9.71 5.60 16.13
C THR A 586 10.54 5.13 14.94
N ALA A 587 10.35 5.77 13.79
CA ALA A 587 11.15 5.52 12.61
C ALA A 587 11.35 6.80 11.79
N SER A 588 12.45 6.83 11.06
CA SER A 588 12.76 7.91 10.12
C SER A 588 13.56 7.38 8.95
N GLU A 589 13.34 7.98 7.80
CA GLU A 589 14.18 7.79 6.62
C GLU A 589 14.92 9.07 6.26
N ILE A 590 16.17 8.92 5.86
CA ILE A 590 16.98 10.00 5.28
C ILE A 590 17.64 9.53 3.99
N LEU A 591 17.98 10.47 3.11
CA LEU A 591 18.82 10.22 1.95
C LEU A 591 20.28 10.51 2.32
N VAL A 592 21.18 9.61 1.96
CA VAL A 592 22.62 9.74 2.18
C VAL A 592 23.32 9.64 0.84
N ASP A 593 24.05 10.69 0.47
CA ASP A 593 24.91 10.70 -0.72
C ASP A 593 26.30 10.19 -0.35
N GLY A 594 26.80 9.24 -1.13
CA GLY A 594 28.10 8.62 -0.96
C GLY A 594 28.08 7.42 0.00
N LYS A 595 29.29 7.03 0.42
CA LYS A 595 29.48 5.84 1.25
C LYS A 595 28.91 6.03 2.64
N ILE A 596 28.02 5.13 3.05
CA ILE A 596 27.51 5.09 4.42
C ILE A 596 28.65 4.72 5.38
N THR A 597 28.95 5.63 6.31
CA THR A 597 29.97 5.43 7.34
C THR A 597 29.35 4.95 8.65
N ALA A 598 30.16 4.33 9.52
CA ALA A 598 29.73 4.00 10.88
C ALA A 598 29.26 5.25 11.65
N GLU A 599 29.89 6.41 11.43
CA GLU A 599 29.50 7.68 12.02
C GLU A 599 28.10 8.13 11.58
N THR A 600 27.75 7.92 10.30
CA THR A 600 26.41 8.25 9.78
C THR A 600 25.35 7.40 10.46
N VAL A 601 25.62 6.10 10.62
CA VAL A 601 24.72 5.17 11.32
C VAL A 601 24.59 5.56 12.79
N GLU A 602 25.71 5.80 13.48
CA GLU A 602 25.72 6.17 14.90
C GLU A 602 24.99 7.49 15.16
N TRP A 603 25.15 8.49 14.29
CA TRP A 603 24.43 9.75 14.38
C TRP A 603 22.92 9.57 14.26
N ASN A 604 22.44 8.76 13.30
CA ASN A 604 21.02 8.45 13.14
C ASN A 604 20.45 7.74 14.37
N CYS A 605 21.18 6.79 14.94
CA CYS A 605 20.78 6.11 16.17
C CYS A 605 20.68 7.07 17.35
N LYS A 606 21.66 7.97 17.50
CA LYS A 606 21.64 9.01 18.55
C LYS A 606 20.43 9.93 18.41
N VAL A 607 20.04 10.32 17.19
CA VAL A 607 18.87 11.15 16.94
C VAL A 607 17.58 10.45 17.40
N LEU A 608 17.37 9.19 17.02
CA LEU A 608 16.18 8.42 17.44
C LEU A 608 16.14 8.20 18.95
N SER A 609 17.27 7.80 19.55
CA SER A 609 17.37 7.61 21.00
C SER A 609 17.11 8.91 21.75
N HIS A 610 17.66 10.03 21.28
CA HIS A 610 17.42 11.35 21.86
C HIS A 610 15.93 11.77 21.75
N GLN A 611 15.28 11.47 20.63
CA GLN A 611 13.85 11.72 20.43
C GLN A 611 13.00 10.94 21.46
N VAL A 612 13.30 9.65 21.66
CA VAL A 612 12.64 8.82 22.68
C VAL A 612 12.83 9.40 24.08
N GLN A 613 14.06 9.77 24.45
CA GLN A 613 14.36 10.34 25.77
C GLN A 613 13.66 11.69 25.98
N THR A 614 13.57 12.52 24.93
CA THR A 614 12.85 13.81 24.99
C THR A 614 11.36 13.59 25.25
N ILE A 615 10.75 12.61 24.58
CA ILE A 615 9.34 12.24 24.80
C ILE A 615 9.15 11.74 26.25
N LYS A 616 10.02 10.87 26.74
CA LYS A 616 9.97 10.37 28.12
C LYS A 616 10.06 11.51 29.14
N ALA A 617 11.07 12.37 29.01
CA ALA A 617 11.30 13.49 29.91
C ALA A 617 10.09 14.44 29.95
N ALA A 618 9.54 14.80 28.79
CA ALA A 618 8.38 15.69 28.70
C ALA A 618 7.10 15.09 29.29
N LEU A 619 6.97 13.77 29.26
CA LEU A 619 5.86 13.04 29.88
C LEU A 619 6.14 12.65 31.34
N SER A 620 7.29 13.06 31.90
CA SER A 620 7.75 12.69 33.24
C SER A 620 7.80 11.16 33.44
N ILE A 621 8.18 10.45 32.39
CA ILE A 621 8.38 9.00 32.40
C ILE A 621 9.86 8.74 32.76
N PRO A 622 10.13 7.87 33.74
CA PRO A 622 11.51 7.54 34.16
C PRO A 622 12.32 6.77 33.11
#